data_AF-A0A645HDA8-F1
#
_entry.id   AF-A0A645HDA8-F1
#
_cell.length_a   1.000
_cell.length_b   1.000
_cell.length_c   1.000
_cell.angle_alpha   90.00
_cell.angle_beta   90.00
_cell.angle_gamma   90.00
#
_symmetry.space_group_name_H-M   'P 1'
#
loop_
_entity.id
_entity.type
_entity.pdbx_description
1 polymer ?
#
loop_
_entity_poly.entity_id
_entity_poly.type
_entity_poly.pdbx_seq_one_letter_code
_entity_poly.pdbx_strand_id
1 'polypeptide(L)'
;MAMLEGECARSSASRASDKDLDSLRHIHEDLEHAASKRDIDAFFEANQAFHHALQQLADNRWLLHVIEDLRKVIKLSRHHSLFSEGRLEQSLAEHRNILDALLERNPDAAEQRMREHIRSGRAALARIAEARNRAA
;
A
#
# COMPACT_ATOMS: atom_id res chain seq x y z
N MET A 1 -6.31 -8.59 5.90
CA MET A 1 -5.71 -7.28 5.50
C MET A 1 -6.42 -6.62 4.35
N ALA A 2 -6.58 -7.25 3.17
CA ALA A 2 -7.19 -6.56 2.00
C ALA A 2 -8.53 -5.89 2.30
N MET A 3 -9.44 -6.56 3.03
CA MET A 3 -10.71 -5.97 3.45
C MET A 3 -10.54 -4.82 4.47
N LEU A 4 -9.60 -4.97 5.41
CA LEU A 4 -9.38 -3.99 6.48
C LEU A 4 -8.78 -2.69 5.92
N GLU A 5 -7.75 -2.81 5.08
CA GLU A 5 -7.12 -1.65 4.46
C GLU A 5 -7.98 -1.06 3.35
N GLY A 6 -8.77 -1.88 2.66
CA GLY A 6 -9.81 -1.41 1.74
C GLY A 6 -10.81 -0.48 2.44
N GLU A 7 -11.32 -0.89 3.61
CA GLU A 7 -12.20 -0.03 4.41
C GLU A 7 -11.50 1.26 4.86
N CYS A 8 -10.21 1.20 5.21
CA CYS A 8 -9.45 2.43 5.50
C CYS A 8 -9.40 3.37 4.29
N ALA A 9 -9.14 2.85 3.10
CA ALA A 9 -9.11 3.65 1.87
C ALA A 9 -10.49 4.25 1.55
N ARG A 10 -11.56 3.47 1.70
CA ARG A 10 -12.96 3.91 1.55
C ARG A 10 -13.31 5.06 2.49
N SER A 11 -13.03 4.87 3.79
CA SER A 11 -13.28 5.86 4.83
C SER A 11 -12.48 7.13 4.58
N SER A 12 -11.19 6.99 4.21
CA SER A 12 -10.31 8.12 3.89
C SER A 12 -10.83 8.92 2.70
N ALA A 13 -11.25 8.30 1.61
CA ALA A 13 -11.80 8.99 0.45
C ALA A 13 -13.04 9.85 0.78
N SER A 14 -13.88 9.36 1.71
CA SER A 14 -15.09 10.06 2.15
C SER A 14 -14.80 11.25 3.07
N ARG A 15 -13.69 11.22 3.81
CA ARG A 15 -13.47 12.09 4.98
C ARG A 15 -12.26 13.02 4.88
N ALA A 16 -11.25 12.66 4.09
CA ALA A 16 -10.00 13.39 4.02
C ALA A 16 -10.24 14.85 3.64
N SER A 17 -9.63 15.77 4.39
CA SER A 17 -9.58 17.18 4.01
C SER A 17 -8.60 17.37 2.84
N ASP A 18 -8.66 18.52 2.17
CA ASP A 18 -7.70 18.81 1.09
C ASP A 18 -6.26 18.82 1.59
N LYS A 19 -6.04 19.20 2.85
CA LYS A 19 -4.72 19.14 3.51
C LYS A 19 -4.24 17.70 3.73
N ASP A 20 -5.15 16.80 4.08
CA ASP A 20 -4.83 15.38 4.24
C ASP A 20 -4.45 14.76 2.90
N LEU A 21 -5.21 15.08 1.85
CA LEU A 21 -4.91 14.66 0.48
C LEU A 21 -3.58 15.22 -0.03
N ASP A 22 -3.23 16.45 0.33
CA ASP A 22 -1.93 17.04 0.02
C ASP A 22 -0.78 16.33 0.73
N SER A 23 -0.97 15.97 1.99
CA SER A 23 0.01 15.19 2.75
C SER A 23 0.21 13.79 2.13
N LEU A 24 -0.85 13.15 1.65
CA LEU A 24 -0.77 11.87 0.93
C LEU A 24 -0.04 12.01 -0.42
N ARG A 25 -0.22 13.14 -1.14
CA ARG A 25 0.54 13.43 -2.37
C ARG A 25 2.03 13.49 -2.08
N HIS A 26 2.46 14.17 -1.03
CA HIS A 26 3.88 14.23 -0.67
C HIS A 26 4.47 12.87 -0.33
N ILE A 27 3.76 12.04 0.46
CA ILE A 27 4.23 10.67 0.73
C ILE A 27 4.30 9.84 -0.56
N HIS A 28 3.39 10.07 -1.50
CA HIS A 28 3.44 9.42 -2.81
C HIS A 28 4.61 9.91 -3.68
N GLU A 29 5.01 11.17 -3.60
CA GLU A 29 6.23 11.67 -4.25
C GLU A 29 7.48 10.94 -3.73
N ASP A 30 7.52 10.56 -2.45
CA ASP A 30 8.60 9.73 -1.91
C ASP A 30 8.61 8.32 -2.53
N LEU A 31 7.43 7.72 -2.79
CA LEU A 31 7.32 6.45 -3.51
C LEU A 31 7.87 6.57 -4.94
N GLU A 32 7.49 7.63 -5.65
CA GLU A 32 7.98 7.94 -7.00
C GLU A 32 9.50 8.08 -7.01
N HIS A 33 10.04 8.87 -6.07
CA HIS A 33 11.45 9.13 -5.98
C HIS A 33 12.25 7.86 -5.69
N ALA A 34 11.82 7.08 -4.70
CA ALA A 34 12.49 5.82 -4.34
C ALA A 34 12.44 4.81 -5.50
N ALA A 35 11.29 4.68 -6.17
CA ALA A 35 11.16 3.79 -7.33
C ALA A 35 12.04 4.22 -8.51
N SER A 36 12.15 5.53 -8.79
CA SER A 36 13.02 6.05 -9.86
C SER A 36 14.49 5.69 -9.66
N LYS A 37 14.92 5.59 -8.39
CA LYS A 37 16.26 5.17 -7.99
C LYS A 37 16.41 3.66 -7.82
N ARG A 38 15.32 2.89 -7.99
CA ARG A 38 15.22 1.46 -7.66
C ARG A 38 15.64 1.15 -6.22
N ASP A 39 15.40 2.09 -5.31
CA ASP A 39 15.70 1.95 -3.88
C ASP A 39 14.52 1.26 -3.18
N ILE A 40 14.63 -0.06 -3.02
CA ILE A 40 13.57 -0.89 -2.45
C ILE A 40 13.32 -0.56 -0.98
N ASP A 41 14.36 -0.23 -0.22
CA ASP A 41 14.24 0.06 1.21
C ASP A 41 13.53 1.39 1.41
N ALA A 42 13.96 2.44 0.71
CA ALA A 42 13.27 3.73 0.75
C ALA A 42 11.81 3.61 0.25
N PHE A 43 11.57 2.82 -0.80
CA PHE A 43 10.22 2.59 -1.31
C PHE A 43 9.35 1.87 -0.26
N PHE A 44 9.91 0.88 0.44
CA PHE A 44 9.19 0.14 1.47
C PHE A 44 8.81 1.02 2.67
N GLU A 45 9.69 1.94 3.07
CA GLU A 45 9.40 2.90 4.14
C GLU A 45 8.32 3.92 3.70
N ALA A 46 8.43 4.51 2.51
CA ALA A 46 7.39 5.39 1.97
C ALA A 46 6.04 4.68 1.80
N ASN A 47 6.06 3.41 1.37
CA ASN A 47 4.87 2.56 1.28
C ASN A 47 4.23 2.36 2.65
N GLN A 48 5.02 2.05 3.69
CA GLN A 48 4.50 1.93 5.05
C GLN A 48 3.86 3.24 5.53
N ALA A 49 4.51 4.39 5.27
CA ALA A 49 3.98 5.70 5.62
C ALA A 49 2.65 5.99 4.92
N PHE A 50 2.53 5.70 3.62
CA PHE A 50 1.30 5.91 2.85
C PHE A 50 0.12 5.13 3.43
N HIS A 51 0.34 3.84 3.71
CA HIS A 51 -0.69 3.00 4.31
C HIS A 51 -1.06 3.43 5.73
N HIS A 52 -0.07 3.82 6.54
CA HIS A 52 -0.31 4.30 7.90
C HIS A 52 -1.14 5.59 7.90
N ALA A 53 -0.85 6.53 6.99
CA ALA A 53 -1.62 7.75 6.83
C ALA A 53 -3.10 7.45 6.52
N LEU A 54 -3.40 6.52 5.61
CA LEU A 54 -4.79 6.11 5.32
C LEU A 54 -5.46 5.45 6.53
N GLN A 55 -4.73 4.67 7.31
CA GLN A 55 -5.29 4.02 8.50
C GLN A 55 -5.62 5.04 9.60
N GLN A 56 -4.82 6.11 9.73
CA GLN A 56 -5.11 7.22 10.63
C GLN A 56 -6.33 8.03 10.15
N LEU A 57 -6.40 8.35 8.85
CA LEU A 57 -7.50 9.12 8.25
C LEU A 57 -8.85 8.39 8.31
N ALA A 58 -8.83 7.05 8.33
CA ALA A 58 -10.03 6.26 8.54
C ALA A 58 -10.70 6.51 9.90
N ASP A 59 -9.97 7.09 10.87
CA ASP A 59 -10.42 7.48 12.21
C ASP A 59 -11.19 6.36 12.93
N ASN A 60 -10.59 5.17 12.88
CA ASN A 60 -11.06 3.99 13.60
C ASN A 60 -9.87 3.36 14.33
N ARG A 61 -9.70 3.71 15.61
CA ARG A 61 -8.58 3.25 16.44
C ARG A 61 -8.45 1.73 16.53
N TRP A 62 -9.55 1.00 16.48
CA TRP A 62 -9.55 -0.47 16.55
C TRP A 62 -9.04 -1.08 15.25
N LEU A 63 -9.51 -0.54 14.12
CA LEU A 63 -9.05 -0.94 12.80
C LEU A 63 -7.56 -0.66 12.62
N LEU A 64 -7.10 0.53 13.01
CA LEU A 64 -5.69 0.91 13.01
C LEU A 64 -4.84 -0.11 13.80
N HIS A 65 -5.22 -0.39 15.05
CA HIS A 65 -4.46 -1.30 15.91
C HIS A 65 -4.35 -2.73 15.33
N VAL A 66 -5.47 -3.28 14.84
CA VAL A 66 -5.48 -4.62 14.23
C VAL A 66 -4.60 -4.65 12.97
N ILE A 67 -4.65 -3.62 12.13
CA ILE A 67 -3.82 -3.56 10.92
C ILE A 67 -2.35 -3.44 11.28
N GLU A 68 -1.98 -2.60 12.24
CA GLU A 68 -0.59 -2.44 12.70
C GLU A 68 0.00 -3.77 13.18
N ASP A 69 -0.73 -4.52 14.01
CA ASP A 69 -0.27 -5.80 14.51
C ASP A 69 -0.10 -6.84 13.40
N LEU A 70 -1.07 -6.92 12.47
CA LEU A 70 -0.93 -7.80 11.30
C LEU A 70 0.26 -7.40 10.42
N ARG A 71 0.50 -6.09 10.21
CA ARG A 71 1.61 -5.58 9.41
C ARG A 71 2.97 -5.89 10.04
N LYS A 72 3.09 -5.87 11.37
CA LYS A 72 4.31 -6.30 12.08
C LYS A 72 4.63 -7.76 11.78
N VAL A 73 3.63 -8.65 11.88
CA VAL A 73 3.80 -10.10 11.66
C VAL A 73 4.33 -10.41 10.25
N ILE A 74 3.88 -9.67 9.23
CA ILE A 74 4.24 -9.94 7.83
C ILE A 74 5.28 -8.97 7.27
N LYS A 75 5.93 -8.13 8.10
CA LYS A 75 6.80 -7.04 7.64
C LYS A 75 7.87 -7.54 6.67
N LEU A 76 8.59 -8.58 7.07
CA LEU A 76 9.65 -9.19 6.26
C LEU A 76 9.11 -9.76 4.94
N SER A 77 7.97 -10.46 4.98
CA SER A 77 7.34 -11.02 3.79
C SER A 77 6.90 -9.94 2.79
N ARG A 78 6.36 -8.81 3.28
CA ARG A 78 6.00 -7.67 2.43
C ARG A 78 7.23 -7.03 1.80
N HIS A 79 8.29 -6.83 2.58
CA HIS A 79 9.55 -6.29 2.07
C HIS A 79 10.15 -7.21 1.00
N HIS A 80 10.28 -8.51 1.29
CA HIS A 80 10.77 -9.50 0.32
C HIS A 80 9.93 -9.55 -0.97
N SER A 81 8.61 -9.33 -0.89
CA SER A 81 7.75 -9.34 -2.08
C SER A 81 8.17 -8.32 -3.15
N LEU A 82 8.80 -7.20 -2.75
CA LEU A 82 9.26 -6.15 -3.66
C LEU A 82 10.43 -6.59 -4.55
N PHE A 83 11.16 -7.64 -4.16
CA PHE A 83 12.23 -8.23 -4.97
C PHE A 83 11.71 -9.16 -6.08
N SER A 84 10.40 -9.43 -6.11
CA SER A 84 9.79 -10.14 -7.24
C SER A 84 9.91 -9.29 -8.51
N GLU A 85 10.29 -9.90 -9.62
CA GLU A 85 10.46 -9.22 -10.90
C GLU A 85 9.23 -8.37 -11.29
N GLY A 86 9.47 -7.09 -11.61
CA GLY A 86 8.47 -6.09 -11.98
C GLY A 86 7.55 -5.62 -10.85
N ARG A 87 7.74 -6.10 -9.60
CA ARG A 87 6.82 -5.79 -8.51
C ARG A 87 6.92 -4.34 -8.03
N LEU A 88 8.12 -3.76 -8.03
CA LEU A 88 8.33 -2.37 -7.60
C LEU A 88 7.49 -1.42 -8.47
N GLU A 89 7.62 -1.53 -9.79
CA GLU A 89 6.93 -0.72 -10.77
C GLU A 89 5.41 -0.96 -10.72
N GLN A 90 4.98 -2.22 -10.58
CA GLN A 90 3.57 -2.57 -10.40
C GLN A 90 2.99 -1.93 -9.12
N SER A 91 3.72 -2.01 -8.00
CA SER A 91 3.29 -1.46 -6.72
C SER A 91 3.11 0.05 -6.81
N LEU A 92 4.05 0.76 -7.45
CA LEU A 92 3.95 2.20 -7.66
C LEU A 92 2.72 2.56 -8.50
N ALA A 93 2.47 1.85 -9.60
CA ALA A 93 1.28 2.08 -10.42
C ALA A 93 -0.02 1.85 -9.65
N GLU A 94 -0.05 0.85 -8.77
CA GLU A 94 -1.19 0.62 -7.86
C GLU A 94 -1.37 1.77 -6.86
N HIS A 95 -0.28 2.32 -6.30
CA HIS A 95 -0.34 3.48 -5.40
C HIS A 95 -0.88 4.72 -6.10
N ARG A 96 -0.48 4.98 -7.36
CA ARG A 96 -1.05 6.07 -8.18
C ARG A 96 -2.57 5.92 -8.30
N ASN A 97 -3.05 4.74 -8.68
CA ASN A 97 -4.49 4.48 -8.82
C ASN A 97 -5.26 4.66 -7.49
N ILE A 98 -4.65 4.31 -6.36
CA ILE A 98 -5.25 4.53 -5.04
C ILE A 98 -5.32 6.03 -4.74
N LEU A 99 -4.23 6.77 -4.98
CA LEU A 99 -4.18 8.22 -4.79
C LEU A 99 -5.21 8.93 -5.66
N ASP A 100 -5.30 8.58 -6.95
CA ASP A 100 -6.29 9.16 -7.87
C ASP A 100 -7.72 8.96 -7.36
N ALA A 101 -8.07 7.75 -6.91
CA ALA A 101 -9.39 7.48 -6.33
C ALA A 101 -9.67 8.30 -5.04
N LEU A 102 -8.64 8.56 -4.23
CA LEU A 102 -8.76 9.41 -3.04
C LEU A 102 -8.95 10.89 -3.43
N LEU A 103 -8.25 11.37 -4.46
CA LEU A 103 -8.37 12.73 -4.97
C LEU A 103 -9.73 12.99 -5.62
N GLU A 104 -10.27 12.00 -6.31
CA GLU A 104 -11.63 12.01 -6.86
C GLU A 104 -12.71 11.86 -5.77
N ARG A 105 -12.31 11.65 -4.51
CA ARG A 105 -13.20 11.38 -3.37
C ARG A 105 -14.19 10.24 -3.69
N ASN A 106 -13.70 9.20 -4.34
CA ASN A 106 -14.48 8.03 -4.76
C ASN A 106 -14.22 6.84 -3.82
N PRO A 107 -15.10 6.60 -2.84
CA PRO A 107 -14.85 5.60 -1.79
C PRO A 107 -14.81 4.17 -2.33
N ASP A 108 -15.70 3.85 -3.26
CA ASP A 108 -15.82 2.50 -3.80
C ASP A 108 -14.60 2.16 -4.68
N ALA A 109 -14.13 3.13 -5.48
CA ALA A 109 -12.89 2.98 -6.23
C ALA A 109 -11.69 2.84 -5.29
N ALA A 110 -11.57 3.68 -4.26
CA ALA A 110 -10.46 3.62 -3.31
C ALA A 110 -10.39 2.26 -2.60
N GLU A 111 -11.54 1.72 -2.15
CA GLU A 111 -11.61 0.38 -1.57
C GLU A 111 -11.12 -0.68 -2.57
N GLN A 112 -11.66 -0.66 -3.79
CA GLN A 112 -11.33 -1.65 -4.80
C GLN A 112 -9.83 -1.66 -5.12
N ARG A 113 -9.24 -0.48 -5.38
CA ARG A 113 -7.82 -0.35 -5.71
C ARG A 113 -6.91 -0.82 -4.57
N MET A 114 -7.26 -0.49 -3.33
CA MET A 114 -6.51 -0.95 -2.17
C MET A 114 -6.58 -2.48 -2.01
N ARG A 115 -7.75 -3.08 -2.21
CA ARG A 115 -7.91 -4.54 -2.16
C ARG A 115 -7.10 -5.24 -3.26
N GLU A 116 -7.10 -4.69 -4.46
CA GLU A 116 -6.29 -5.16 -5.59
C GLU A 116 -4.79 -5.11 -5.24
N HIS A 117 -4.30 -3.97 -4.76
CA HIS A 117 -2.91 -3.77 -4.34
C HIS A 117 -2.43 -4.83 -3.31
N ILE A 118 -3.22 -5.07 -2.25
CA ILE A 118 -2.86 -6.05 -1.23
C ILE A 118 -2.85 -7.49 -1.78
N ARG A 119 -3.76 -7.81 -2.71
CA ARG A 119 -3.77 -9.13 -3.39
C ARG A 119 -2.56 -9.29 -4.31
N SER A 120 -2.18 -8.25 -5.06
CA SER A 120 -0.97 -8.25 -5.90
C SER A 120 0.29 -8.51 -5.08
N GLY A 121 0.44 -7.85 -3.92
CA GLY A 121 1.56 -8.09 -3.01
C GLY A 121 1.63 -9.55 -2.53
N ARG A 122 0.48 -10.16 -2.20
CA ARG A 122 0.41 -11.59 -1.84
C ARG A 122 0.81 -12.49 -3.01
N ALA A 123 0.37 -12.19 -4.22
CA ALA A 123 0.71 -12.96 -5.42
C ALA A 123 2.22 -12.85 -5.76
N ALA A 124 2.84 -11.69 -5.56
CA ALA A 124 4.28 -11.51 -5.74
C ALA A 124 5.09 -12.37 -4.77
N LEU A 125 4.68 -12.45 -3.50
CA LEU A 125 5.32 -13.33 -2.52
C LEU A 125 5.21 -14.82 -2.92
N ALA A 126 4.06 -15.26 -3.44
CA ALA A 126 3.87 -16.63 -3.92
C ALA A 126 4.84 -16.97 -5.08
N ARG A 127 5.03 -16.04 -6.03
CA ARG A 127 6.00 -16.21 -7.13
C ARG A 127 7.42 -16.41 -6.63
N ILE A 128 7.84 -15.70 -5.59
CA ILE A 128 9.16 -15.87 -4.96
C ILE A 128 9.30 -17.27 -4.34
N ALA A 129 8.27 -17.72 -3.61
CA ALA A 129 8.29 -19.04 -2.98
C ALA A 129 8.36 -20.17 -4.02
N GLU A 130 7.60 -20.07 -5.12
CA GLU A 130 7.65 -21.03 -6.23
C GLU A 130 9.00 -21.05 -6.93
N ALA A 131 9.60 -19.88 -7.18
CA ALA A 131 10.92 -19.79 -7.80
C ALA A 131 12.00 -20.46 -6.93
N ARG A 132 11.94 -20.26 -5.61
CA ARG A 132 12.84 -20.92 -4.65
C ARG A 132 12.67 -22.44 -4.64
N ASN A 133 11.43 -22.93 -4.69
CA ASN A 133 11.15 -24.37 -4.73
C ASN A 133 11.60 -25.04 -6.04
N ARG A 134 11.60 -24.32 -7.17
CA ARG A 134 12.12 -24.84 -8.44
C ARG A 134 13.65 -24.89 -8.53
N ALA A 135 14.33 -24.09 -7.70
CA ALA A 135 15.79 -24.00 -7.67
C ALA A 135 16.46 -24.91 -6.63
N ALA A 136 15.67 -25.59 -5.79
CA ALA A 136 16.10 -26.56 -4.78
C ALA A 136 15.91 -27.99 -5.28
#